data_AF-A0A495STF2-F1
#
_entry.id   AF-A0A495STF2-F1
#
_cell.length_a   1.000
_cell.length_b   1.000
_cell.length_c   1.000
_cell.angle_alpha   90.00
_cell.angle_beta   90.00
_cell.angle_gamma   90.00
#
_symmetry.space_group_name_H-M   'P 1'
#
loop_
_entity.id
_entity.type
_entity.pdbx_description
1 polymer ?
#
loop_
_entity_poly.entity_id
_entity_poly.type
_entity_poly.pdbx_seq_one_letter_code
_entity_poly.pdbx_strand_id
1 'polypeptide(L)'
;MNRGARVERHQGWRGDSALVEEARRPLRRRVAGLLQVDGLPATAGLPSERRIATGVDPRVFYTYPLLFYTSFPDVSLAQLRALSVSGSHLFDYVLTLDEVLDRPSSCSGGSLLLGSVLHREALHGLYALLPPASPFWSHFDRYFEHFCQAVLREEARHRGLLHPYPRGELELVYSGKSAIAKACLAALAVLGRDERPLAWLEASHDSYYVAFQLADDLADWRIDYERGHYSYPLTLAFLRAGWQRRVESGGRPSVPEVAELLARQGVVEEVRALALGYLDRAAGAVDRITDGSWHAAIRTTRERIDGPALGLGPLARQPGAAAAPLGAPAEPAGWRGDPRTLATPVAPSWRPWLDARRVPRAPRPALLAEQLRTLDAASPARTTGEALCQVGLAIAASRRAFPQHGLTEHLGVSAAELDWLDQHSPWLDGLLTLGLDEPPEPWHPDRPGTPGTVPGWVPPAVGRYLGHRLVAQCAQEYPPGAAPTMDALLRDYRAHSVA
;
A
#
# COMPACT_ATOMS: atom_id res chain seq x y z
N MET A 1 -64.10 -18.96 12.07
CA MET A 1 -63.62 -20.01 11.15
C MET A 1 -62.31 -19.54 10.55
N ASN A 2 -61.21 -20.16 10.98
CA ASN A 2 -59.84 -19.65 10.87
C ASN A 2 -59.14 -20.29 9.65
N ARG A 3 -58.60 -19.49 8.72
CA ARG A 3 -57.81 -19.97 7.57
C ARG A 3 -56.36 -20.15 7.99
N GLY A 4 -55.89 -21.39 8.03
CA GLY A 4 -54.50 -21.74 8.31
C GLY A 4 -53.61 -21.58 7.06
N ALA A 5 -52.60 -20.73 7.15
CA ALA A 5 -51.46 -20.71 6.25
C ALA A 5 -50.39 -21.70 6.76
N ARG A 6 -49.99 -22.63 5.90
CA ARG A 6 -48.94 -23.63 6.17
C ARG A 6 -47.59 -22.97 5.88
N VAL A 7 -46.76 -22.81 6.92
CA VAL A 7 -45.37 -22.38 6.80
C VAL A 7 -44.53 -23.60 6.41
N GLU A 8 -44.00 -23.62 5.18
CA GLU A 8 -42.96 -24.55 4.78
C GLU A 8 -41.63 -24.15 5.43
N ARG A 9 -41.12 -24.98 6.32
CA ARG A 9 -39.78 -24.83 6.89
C ARG A 9 -38.77 -25.33 5.87
N HIS A 10 -37.95 -24.44 5.33
CA HIS A 10 -36.72 -24.84 4.63
C HIS A 10 -35.80 -25.57 5.61
N GLN A 11 -35.63 -26.87 5.39
CA GLN A 11 -34.59 -27.66 6.05
C GLN A 11 -33.24 -27.13 5.59
N GLY A 12 -32.48 -26.64 6.57
CA GLY A 12 -31.18 -26.03 6.37
C GLY A 12 -30.14 -27.00 5.81
N TRP A 13 -29.24 -26.40 5.05
CA TRP A 13 -28.01 -26.93 4.50
C TRP A 13 -27.01 -27.29 5.63
N ARG A 14 -27.35 -28.30 6.43
CA ARG A 14 -26.47 -28.91 7.44
C ARG A 14 -26.52 -30.42 7.28
N GLY A 15 -25.77 -30.91 6.31
CA GLY A 15 -25.45 -32.32 6.17
C GLY A 15 -24.07 -32.40 5.55
N ASP A 16 -23.05 -32.69 6.37
CA ASP A 16 -21.71 -33.02 5.92
C ASP A 16 -21.81 -34.13 4.87
N SER A 17 -21.57 -33.79 3.61
CA SER A 17 -21.66 -34.77 2.54
C SER A 17 -20.55 -35.80 2.73
N ALA A 18 -20.86 -37.07 2.44
CA ALA A 18 -19.87 -38.15 2.47
C ALA A 18 -18.64 -37.84 1.62
N LEU A 19 -18.80 -37.00 0.58
CA LEU A 19 -17.73 -36.43 -0.25
C LEU A 19 -16.80 -35.47 0.50
N VAL A 20 -17.32 -34.64 1.41
CA VAL A 20 -16.52 -33.76 2.29
C VAL A 20 -15.78 -34.57 3.34
N GLU A 21 -16.40 -35.62 3.90
CA GLU A 21 -15.74 -36.54 4.83
C GLU A 21 -14.68 -37.42 4.14
N GLU A 22 -14.92 -37.86 2.91
CA GLU A 22 -13.97 -38.64 2.12
C GLU A 22 -12.78 -37.79 1.64
N ALA A 23 -12.99 -36.52 1.28
CA ALA A 23 -11.93 -35.55 1.00
C ALA A 23 -11.12 -35.16 2.25
N ARG A 24 -11.73 -35.20 3.45
CA ARG A 24 -11.06 -34.97 4.74
C ARG A 24 -10.37 -36.22 5.29
N ARG A 25 -10.63 -37.42 4.76
CA ARG A 25 -10.07 -38.68 5.28
C ARG A 25 -8.54 -38.80 5.09
N PRO A 26 -7.92 -38.35 3.98
CA PRO A 26 -6.47 -38.23 3.85
C PRO A 26 -5.88 -37.17 4.79
N LEU A 27 -6.61 -36.07 5.04
CA LEU A 27 -6.24 -35.03 6.00
C LEU A 27 -6.30 -35.55 7.45
N ARG A 28 -7.34 -36.31 7.83
CA ARG A 28 -7.49 -36.93 9.15
C ARG A 28 -6.51 -38.08 9.40
N ARG A 29 -6.19 -38.91 8.39
CA ARG A 29 -5.15 -39.95 8.53
C ARG A 29 -3.75 -39.35 8.63
N ARG A 30 -3.48 -38.23 7.93
CA ARG A 30 -2.25 -37.45 8.14
C ARG A 30 -2.23 -36.83 9.54
N VAL A 31 -3.32 -36.20 9.98
CA VAL A 31 -3.49 -35.66 11.35
C VAL A 31 -3.33 -36.73 12.43
N ALA A 32 -3.86 -37.94 12.25
CA ALA A 32 -3.74 -39.03 13.24
C ALA A 32 -2.32 -39.64 13.31
N GLY A 33 -1.57 -39.64 12.19
CA GLY A 33 -0.15 -40.00 12.16
C GLY A 33 0.79 -38.87 12.61
N LEU A 34 0.31 -37.62 12.62
CA LEU A 34 1.01 -36.40 13.07
C LEU A 34 0.93 -36.18 14.60
N LEU A 35 0.29 -37.09 15.35
CA LEU A 35 -0.07 -36.91 16.78
C LEU A 35 0.77 -37.71 17.78
N GLN A 36 2.00 -38.10 17.46
CA GLN A 36 2.91 -38.66 18.46
C GLN A 36 4.34 -38.13 18.28
N VAL A 37 4.68 -37.06 19.02
CA VAL A 37 5.80 -36.90 19.97
C VAL A 37 5.76 -35.46 20.51
N ASP A 38 6.05 -35.29 21.80
CA ASP A 38 5.83 -34.11 22.64
C ASP A 38 6.42 -32.77 22.13
N GLY A 39 5.60 -31.70 22.20
CA GLY A 39 6.06 -30.42 22.76
C GLY A 39 6.14 -29.18 21.87
N LEU A 40 6.24 -29.24 20.53
CA LEU A 40 6.26 -28.04 19.66
C LEU A 40 5.74 -28.36 18.24
N PRO A 41 4.91 -27.51 17.59
CA PRO A 41 4.46 -27.74 16.22
C PRO A 41 5.52 -27.31 15.19
N ALA A 42 5.83 -28.19 14.24
CA ALA A 42 6.59 -27.86 13.02
C ALA A 42 5.64 -27.63 11.84
N THR A 43 5.75 -26.45 11.24
CA THR A 43 5.05 -25.95 10.06
C THR A 43 5.78 -26.40 8.79
N ALA A 44 5.10 -27.15 7.91
CA ALA A 44 5.58 -27.39 6.56
C ALA A 44 4.50 -26.99 5.54
N GLY A 45 4.88 -26.12 4.58
CA GLY A 45 4.06 -25.68 3.45
C GLY A 45 3.69 -24.18 3.39
N LEU A 46 4.31 -23.29 4.17
CA LEU A 46 4.09 -21.84 4.11
C LEU A 46 5.20 -21.12 3.30
N PRO A 47 4.97 -19.88 2.81
CA PRO A 47 5.98 -19.04 2.13
C PRO A 47 7.34 -18.97 2.84
N SER A 48 7.36 -19.21 4.15
CA SER A 48 8.55 -19.44 4.98
C SER A 48 9.54 -20.45 4.39
N GLU A 49 9.11 -21.48 3.64
CA GLU A 49 10.02 -22.48 3.05
C GLU A 49 10.83 -21.96 1.86
N ARG A 50 10.25 -21.10 1.01
CA ARG A 50 11.00 -20.42 -0.06
C ARG A 50 12.03 -19.44 0.52
N ARG A 51 11.74 -18.83 1.65
CA ARG A 51 12.64 -17.90 2.35
C ARG A 51 13.75 -18.59 3.14
N ILE A 52 13.51 -19.80 3.65
CA ILE A 52 14.56 -20.67 4.18
C ILE A 52 15.62 -20.93 3.10
N ALA A 53 15.22 -21.09 1.83
CA ALA A 53 16.16 -21.26 0.71
C ALA A 53 16.95 -19.98 0.35
N THR A 54 16.46 -18.79 0.73
CA THR A 54 17.15 -17.49 0.51
C THR A 54 17.89 -16.98 1.77
N GLY A 55 17.99 -17.80 2.82
CA GLY A 55 18.71 -17.44 4.05
C GLY A 55 17.98 -16.48 4.99
N VAL A 56 16.72 -16.15 4.73
CA VAL A 56 15.90 -15.33 5.64
C VAL A 56 15.25 -16.27 6.65
N ASP A 57 15.64 -16.17 7.92
CA ASP A 57 15.07 -17.00 8.99
C ASP A 57 13.58 -16.64 9.18
N PRO A 58 12.63 -17.53 8.81
CA PRO A 58 11.20 -17.24 8.95
C PRO A 58 10.75 -17.15 10.42
N ARG A 59 11.61 -17.53 11.37
CA ARG A 59 11.32 -17.51 12.80
C ARG A 59 11.28 -16.10 13.38
N VAL A 60 11.89 -15.11 12.70
CA VAL A 60 11.99 -13.72 13.19
C VAL A 60 10.61 -13.12 13.46
N PHE A 61 9.58 -13.49 12.69
CA PHE A 61 8.24 -12.92 12.85
C PHE A 61 7.38 -13.67 13.87
N TYR A 62 7.61 -14.96 14.08
CA TYR A 62 7.00 -15.71 15.17
C TYR A 62 7.44 -15.18 16.54
N THR A 63 8.64 -14.61 16.64
CA THR A 63 9.17 -14.05 17.88
C THR A 63 8.91 -12.56 18.03
N TYR A 64 8.25 -11.91 17.07
CA TYR A 64 8.07 -10.46 17.08
C TYR A 64 7.33 -9.95 18.33
N PRO A 65 6.20 -10.55 18.80
CA PRO A 65 5.59 -10.15 20.07
C PRO A 65 6.51 -10.32 21.29
N LEU A 66 7.45 -11.27 21.24
CA LEU A 66 8.44 -11.51 22.29
C LEU A 66 9.54 -10.43 22.34
N LEU A 67 9.59 -9.50 21.39
CA LEU A 67 10.46 -8.33 21.51
C LEU A 67 9.93 -7.36 22.58
N PHE A 68 8.63 -7.37 22.84
CA PHE A 68 7.95 -6.37 23.65
C PHE A 68 7.36 -6.91 24.96
N TYR A 69 7.43 -8.23 25.20
CA TYR A 69 6.77 -8.86 26.35
C TYR A 69 7.18 -8.27 27.71
N THR A 70 8.42 -7.78 27.86
CA THR A 70 8.90 -7.14 29.10
C THR A 70 8.15 -5.85 29.41
N SER A 71 7.56 -5.20 28.40
CA SER A 71 6.74 -4.01 28.55
C SER A 71 5.29 -4.33 28.93
N PHE A 72 4.87 -5.59 28.81
CA PHE A 72 3.49 -6.04 29.05
C PHE A 72 3.47 -7.34 29.86
N PRO A 73 3.93 -7.31 31.13
CA PRO A 73 4.12 -8.50 31.95
C PRO A 73 2.82 -9.26 32.26
N ASP A 74 1.67 -8.60 32.16
CA ASP A 74 0.35 -9.19 32.42
C ASP A 74 -0.21 -9.98 31.23
N VAL A 75 0.46 -9.95 30.05
CA VAL A 75 0.07 -10.77 28.91
C VAL A 75 0.54 -12.21 29.14
N SER A 76 -0.40 -13.15 29.18
CA SER A 76 -0.07 -14.56 29.37
C SER A 76 0.71 -15.15 28.19
N LEU A 77 1.51 -16.18 28.45
CA LEU A 77 2.25 -16.90 27.42
C LEU A 77 1.33 -17.51 26.34
N ALA A 78 0.12 -17.94 26.72
CA ALA A 78 -0.88 -18.45 25.77
C ALA A 78 -1.34 -17.35 24.80
N GLN A 79 -1.61 -16.15 25.32
CA GLN A 79 -1.95 -14.99 24.49
C GLN A 79 -0.80 -14.59 23.58
N LEU A 80 0.45 -14.54 24.10
CA LEU A 80 1.64 -14.25 23.30
C LEU A 80 1.80 -15.22 22.13
N ARG A 81 1.66 -16.54 22.37
CA ARG A 81 1.76 -17.57 21.32
C ARG A 81 0.68 -17.40 20.26
N ALA A 82 -0.57 -17.17 20.68
CA ALA A 82 -1.68 -16.96 19.74
C ALA A 82 -1.48 -15.68 18.92
N LEU A 83 -0.98 -14.61 19.55
CA LEU A 83 -0.64 -13.36 18.87
C LEU A 83 0.51 -13.56 17.87
N SER A 84 1.55 -14.32 18.23
CA SER A 84 2.65 -14.67 17.32
C SER A 84 2.18 -15.35 16.05
N VAL A 85 1.28 -16.35 16.17
CA VAL A 85 0.74 -17.08 15.01
C VAL A 85 -0.14 -16.17 14.16
N SER A 86 -0.99 -15.37 14.78
CA SER A 86 -1.88 -14.45 14.05
C SER A 86 -1.07 -13.35 13.35
N GLY A 87 -0.06 -12.82 14.03
CA GLY A 87 0.87 -11.81 13.53
C GLY A 87 1.74 -12.33 12.39
N SER A 88 2.19 -13.60 12.44
CA SER A 88 2.95 -14.19 11.33
C SER A 88 2.11 -14.32 10.07
N HIS A 89 0.84 -14.74 10.18
CA HIS A 89 -0.07 -14.75 9.03
C HIS A 89 -0.30 -13.34 8.45
N LEU A 90 -0.46 -12.34 9.32
CA LEU A 90 -0.64 -10.95 8.89
C LEU A 90 0.60 -10.43 8.16
N PHE A 91 1.78 -10.75 8.68
CA PHE A 91 3.04 -10.37 8.07
C PHE A 91 3.26 -11.08 6.71
N ASP A 92 3.01 -12.39 6.63
CA ASP A 92 3.08 -13.13 5.36
C ASP A 92 2.08 -12.58 4.32
N TYR A 93 0.91 -12.11 4.78
CA TYR A 93 -0.02 -11.39 3.91
C TYR A 93 0.59 -10.10 3.36
N VAL A 94 1.19 -9.26 4.22
CA VAL A 94 1.85 -8.01 3.81
C VAL A 94 2.97 -8.29 2.80
N LEU A 95 3.79 -9.31 3.05
CA LEU A 95 4.84 -9.73 2.12
C LEU A 95 4.31 -10.24 0.79
N THR A 96 3.20 -10.96 0.81
CA THR A 96 2.54 -11.44 -0.41
C THR A 96 2.01 -10.25 -1.21
N LEU A 97 1.45 -9.25 -0.54
CA LEU A 97 0.97 -8.02 -1.15
C LEU A 97 2.14 -7.21 -1.75
N ASP A 98 3.23 -7.09 -1.02
CA ASP A 98 4.47 -6.44 -1.47
C ASP A 98 5.01 -7.08 -2.76
N GLU A 99 5.11 -8.42 -2.81
CA GLU A 99 5.55 -9.13 -4.02
C GLU A 99 4.62 -8.88 -5.23
N VAL A 100 3.30 -8.83 -4.99
CA VAL A 100 2.29 -8.52 -6.02
C VAL A 100 2.49 -7.11 -6.57
N LEU A 101 2.72 -6.14 -5.69
CA LEU A 101 2.92 -4.73 -6.06
C LEU A 101 4.26 -4.52 -6.76
N ASP A 102 5.33 -5.14 -6.28
CA ASP A 102 6.67 -5.01 -6.83
C ASP A 102 6.82 -5.68 -8.20
N ARG A 103 6.07 -6.75 -8.46
CA ARG A 103 6.23 -7.54 -9.69
C ARG A 103 4.88 -7.97 -10.25
N PRO A 104 4.04 -7.03 -10.70
CA PRO A 104 2.68 -7.32 -11.18
C PRO A 104 2.69 -8.31 -12.35
N SER A 105 3.70 -8.25 -13.22
CA SER A 105 3.87 -9.18 -14.36
C SER A 105 4.22 -10.62 -13.95
N SER A 106 4.72 -10.82 -12.74
CA SER A 106 5.05 -12.15 -12.19
C SER A 106 4.00 -12.68 -11.23
N CYS A 107 3.01 -11.86 -10.87
CA CYS A 107 1.96 -12.22 -9.95
C CYS A 107 1.03 -13.27 -10.57
N SER A 108 0.95 -14.44 -9.94
CA SER A 108 -0.05 -15.44 -10.29
C SER A 108 -1.36 -15.18 -9.53
N GLY A 109 -2.50 -15.58 -10.10
CA GLY A 109 -3.77 -15.61 -9.36
C GLY A 109 -3.68 -16.39 -8.03
N GLY A 110 -2.77 -17.37 -7.95
CA GLY A 110 -2.48 -18.10 -6.72
C GLY A 110 -1.89 -17.24 -5.59
N SER A 111 -1.03 -16.27 -5.91
CA SER A 111 -0.43 -15.37 -4.91
C SER A 111 -1.50 -14.49 -4.26
N LEU A 112 -2.44 -13.97 -5.05
CA LEU A 112 -3.56 -13.16 -4.56
C LEU A 112 -4.52 -13.96 -3.67
N LEU A 113 -4.83 -15.20 -4.08
CA LEU A 113 -5.67 -16.11 -3.28
C LEU A 113 -4.97 -16.49 -1.97
N LEU A 114 -3.67 -16.76 -2.01
CA LEU A 114 -2.88 -17.04 -0.82
C LEU A 114 -2.88 -15.85 0.15
N GLY A 115 -2.62 -14.64 -0.35
CA GLY A 115 -2.69 -13.43 0.47
C GLY A 115 -4.06 -13.26 1.13
N SER A 116 -5.14 -13.53 0.40
CA SER A 116 -6.51 -13.48 0.94
C SER A 116 -6.75 -14.51 2.04
N VAL A 117 -6.20 -15.73 1.91
CA VAL A 117 -6.28 -16.76 2.94
C VAL A 117 -5.49 -16.34 4.17
N LEU A 118 -4.24 -15.90 4.01
CA LEU A 118 -3.38 -15.45 5.10
C LEU A 118 -4.01 -14.31 5.91
N HIS A 119 -4.56 -13.31 5.22
CA HIS A 119 -5.27 -12.21 5.87
C HIS A 119 -6.48 -12.70 6.67
N ARG A 120 -7.29 -13.61 6.11
CA ARG A 120 -8.45 -14.18 6.83
C ARG A 120 -8.02 -14.96 8.07
N GLU A 121 -6.99 -15.80 7.97
CA GLU A 121 -6.50 -16.58 9.11
C GLU A 121 -5.89 -15.67 10.19
N ALA A 122 -5.20 -14.60 9.79
CA ALA A 122 -4.71 -13.57 10.71
C ALA A 122 -5.87 -12.91 11.48
N LEU A 123 -6.89 -12.43 10.77
CA LEU A 123 -8.06 -11.79 11.39
C LEU A 123 -8.82 -12.76 12.29
N HIS A 124 -9.00 -14.01 11.89
CA HIS A 124 -9.65 -15.02 12.73
C HIS A 124 -8.90 -15.21 14.06
N GLY A 125 -7.58 -15.35 14.01
CA GLY A 125 -6.76 -15.45 15.21
C GLY A 125 -6.83 -14.20 16.10
N LEU A 126 -6.80 -13.01 15.49
CA LEU A 126 -6.95 -11.74 16.21
C LEU A 126 -8.34 -11.59 16.85
N TYR A 127 -9.44 -11.91 16.16
CA TYR A 127 -10.79 -11.86 16.74
C TYR A 127 -11.01 -12.86 17.88
N ALA A 128 -10.30 -13.99 17.87
CA ALA A 128 -10.32 -14.93 18.99
C ALA A 128 -9.64 -14.36 20.25
N LEU A 129 -8.65 -13.48 20.08
CA LEU A 129 -7.95 -12.81 21.18
C LEU A 129 -8.61 -11.49 21.61
N LEU A 130 -9.17 -10.76 20.67
CA LEU A 130 -9.59 -9.37 20.80
C LEU A 130 -11.02 -9.23 20.27
N PRO A 131 -12.04 -9.13 21.16
CA PRO A 131 -13.44 -9.03 20.75
C PRO A 131 -13.70 -7.86 19.79
N PRO A 132 -14.78 -7.87 18.99
CA PRO A 132 -15.07 -6.79 18.05
C PRO A 132 -15.20 -5.39 18.66
N ALA A 133 -15.61 -5.29 19.93
CA ALA A 133 -15.71 -4.02 20.66
C ALA A 133 -14.39 -3.56 21.31
N SER A 134 -13.28 -4.29 21.07
CA SER A 134 -11.97 -3.98 21.62
C SER A 134 -11.41 -2.67 21.02
N PRO A 135 -10.77 -1.79 21.82
CA PRO A 135 -10.11 -0.59 21.31
C PRO A 135 -8.96 -0.91 20.34
N PHE A 136 -8.45 -2.15 20.36
CA PHE A 136 -7.45 -2.64 19.40
C PHE A 136 -7.83 -2.34 17.94
N TRP A 137 -9.09 -2.53 17.55
CA TRP A 137 -9.50 -2.41 16.15
C TRP A 137 -9.35 -0.98 15.62
N SER A 138 -9.55 0.03 16.47
CA SER A 138 -9.27 1.42 16.10
C SER A 138 -7.78 1.68 15.87
N HIS A 139 -6.89 1.05 16.64
CA HIS A 139 -5.45 1.10 16.39
C HIS A 139 -5.08 0.38 15.10
N PHE A 140 -5.62 -0.82 14.90
CA PHE A 140 -5.39 -1.65 13.71
C PHE A 140 -5.77 -0.91 12.43
N ASP A 141 -6.97 -0.33 12.38
CA ASP A 141 -7.46 0.43 11.22
C ASP A 141 -6.52 1.60 10.89
N ARG A 142 -6.10 2.36 11.92
CA ARG A 142 -5.14 3.47 11.76
C ARG A 142 -3.79 3.00 11.21
N TYR A 143 -3.27 1.87 11.68
CA TYR A 143 -2.01 1.32 11.18
C TYR A 143 -2.12 0.80 9.76
N PHE A 144 -3.25 0.17 9.43
CA PHE A 144 -3.53 -0.31 8.09
C PHE A 144 -3.65 0.86 7.10
N GLU A 145 -4.34 1.93 7.49
CA GLU A 145 -4.41 3.16 6.72
C GLU A 145 -3.02 3.75 6.48
N HIS A 146 -2.20 3.88 7.54
CA HIS A 146 -0.83 4.39 7.42
C HIS A 146 0.03 3.53 6.48
N PHE A 147 -0.10 2.20 6.54
CA PHE A 147 0.54 1.29 5.61
C PHE A 147 0.11 1.54 4.16
N CYS A 148 -1.20 1.62 3.91
CA CYS A 148 -1.71 1.92 2.56
C CYS A 148 -1.20 3.27 2.06
N GLN A 149 -1.21 4.30 2.89
CA GLN A 149 -0.70 5.63 2.52
C GLN A 149 0.79 5.59 2.15
N ALA A 150 1.61 4.89 2.91
CA ALA A 150 3.05 4.77 2.64
C ALA A 150 3.34 4.03 1.33
N VAL A 151 2.69 2.89 1.10
CA VAL A 151 2.82 2.11 -0.14
C VAL A 151 2.38 2.93 -1.36
N LEU A 152 1.22 3.59 -1.28
CA LEU A 152 0.71 4.42 -2.39
C LEU A 152 1.59 5.64 -2.64
N ARG A 153 2.12 6.27 -1.59
CA ARG A 153 2.99 7.43 -1.70
C ARG A 153 4.30 7.08 -2.40
N GLU A 154 4.91 5.97 -2.01
CA GLU A 154 6.13 5.48 -2.65
C GLU A 154 5.91 5.10 -4.11
N GLU A 155 4.84 4.35 -4.40
CA GLU A 155 4.49 3.97 -5.76
C GLU A 155 4.34 5.19 -6.67
N ALA A 156 3.64 6.22 -6.18
CA ALA A 156 3.35 7.42 -6.95
C ALA A 156 4.57 8.34 -7.17
N ARG A 157 5.60 8.27 -6.32
CA ARG A 157 6.68 9.29 -6.29
C ARG A 157 8.08 8.77 -6.47
N HIS A 158 8.33 7.51 -6.12
CA HIS A 158 9.68 6.98 -6.05
C HIS A 158 9.89 5.76 -6.95
N ARG A 159 8.80 5.16 -7.46
CA ARG A 159 8.89 4.09 -8.43
C ARG A 159 9.11 4.64 -9.84
N GLY A 160 10.27 4.33 -10.42
CA GLY A 160 10.64 4.78 -11.76
C GLY A 160 10.92 6.29 -11.89
N LEU A 161 10.75 7.07 -10.82
CA LEU A 161 10.91 8.53 -10.80
C LEU A 161 11.98 8.93 -9.79
N LEU A 162 12.77 9.96 -10.11
CA LEU A 162 13.79 10.50 -9.20
C LEU A 162 13.29 11.76 -8.51
N HIS A 163 12.31 11.60 -7.63
CA HIS A 163 11.88 12.68 -6.74
C HIS A 163 12.69 12.69 -5.45
N PRO A 164 13.11 13.87 -4.94
CA PRO A 164 13.72 13.96 -3.62
C PRO A 164 12.84 13.31 -2.54
N TYR A 165 13.47 12.82 -1.49
CA TYR A 165 12.81 12.39 -0.26
C TYR A 165 12.95 13.50 0.80
N PRO A 166 12.01 14.45 0.91
CA PRO A 166 11.91 15.28 2.09
C PRO A 166 11.88 14.41 3.34
N ARG A 167 12.47 14.88 4.45
CA ARG A 167 12.56 14.10 5.69
C ARG A 167 11.21 13.54 6.16
N GLY A 168 10.15 14.35 6.13
CA GLY A 168 8.81 13.91 6.55
C GLY A 168 8.24 12.82 5.65
N GLU A 169 8.56 12.84 4.35
CA GLU A 169 8.15 11.82 3.40
C GLU A 169 8.94 10.52 3.59
N LEU A 170 10.26 10.60 3.81
CA LEU A 170 11.08 9.45 4.17
C LEU A 170 10.56 8.77 5.44
N GLU A 171 10.26 9.56 6.48
CA GLU A 171 9.68 9.04 7.73
C GLU A 171 8.33 8.38 7.48
N LEU A 172 7.43 9.00 6.70
CA LEU A 172 6.13 8.46 6.34
C LEU A 172 6.25 7.13 5.60
N VAL A 173 7.05 7.07 4.52
CA VAL A 173 7.16 5.86 3.69
C VAL A 173 7.81 4.73 4.48
N TYR A 174 8.94 4.99 5.14
CA TYR A 174 9.76 3.91 5.70
C TYR A 174 9.14 3.36 6.98
N SER A 175 8.62 4.22 7.86
CA SER A 175 7.87 3.73 9.03
C SER A 175 6.51 3.16 8.64
N GLY A 176 5.82 3.78 7.67
CA GLY A 176 4.48 3.39 7.26
C GLY A 176 4.41 2.01 6.62
N LYS A 177 5.40 1.62 5.81
CA LYS A 177 5.51 0.24 5.27
C LYS A 177 5.54 -0.84 6.37
N SER A 178 6.04 -0.50 7.54
CA SER A 178 6.07 -1.38 8.71
C SER A 178 4.88 -1.17 9.67
N ALA A 179 3.98 -0.21 9.41
CA ALA A 179 2.98 0.23 10.37
C ALA A 179 2.06 -0.91 10.84
N ILE A 180 1.72 -1.85 9.97
CA ILE A 180 0.91 -3.03 10.33
C ILE A 180 1.55 -3.84 11.47
N ALA A 181 2.88 -3.88 11.58
CA ALA A 181 3.56 -4.57 12.68
C ALA A 181 3.24 -3.94 14.06
N LYS A 182 2.86 -2.65 14.10
CA LYS A 182 2.40 -1.98 15.33
C LYS A 182 1.08 -2.52 15.86
N ALA A 183 0.31 -3.25 15.05
CA ALA A 183 -0.84 -4.00 15.55
C ALA A 183 -0.44 -4.96 16.68
N CYS A 184 0.76 -5.54 16.62
CA CYS A 184 1.30 -6.35 17.72
C CYS A 184 1.36 -5.56 19.04
N LEU A 185 1.87 -4.32 19.01
CA LEU A 185 2.00 -3.46 20.18
C LEU A 185 0.62 -3.12 20.77
N ALA A 186 -0.33 -2.74 19.92
CA ALA A 186 -1.69 -2.43 20.36
C ALA A 186 -2.39 -3.68 20.95
N ALA A 187 -2.18 -4.86 20.35
CA ALA A 187 -2.70 -6.11 20.89
C ALA A 187 -2.13 -6.40 22.28
N LEU A 188 -0.80 -6.27 22.46
CA LEU A 188 -0.15 -6.47 23.76
C LEU A 188 -0.63 -5.47 24.82
N ALA A 189 -0.77 -4.19 24.46
CA ALA A 189 -1.28 -3.15 25.35
C ALA A 189 -2.70 -3.47 25.84
N VAL A 190 -3.60 -3.87 24.94
CA VAL A 190 -4.99 -4.21 25.28
C VAL A 190 -5.08 -5.50 26.09
N LEU A 191 -4.33 -6.54 25.71
CA LEU A 191 -4.32 -7.82 26.42
C LEU A 191 -3.73 -7.67 27.83
N GLY A 192 -2.68 -6.85 27.98
CA GLY A 192 -2.04 -6.52 29.25
C GLY A 192 -2.78 -5.46 30.06
N ARG A 193 -3.82 -4.83 29.50
CA ARG A 193 -4.58 -3.72 30.12
C ARG A 193 -3.70 -2.55 30.55
N ASP A 194 -2.65 -2.30 29.78
CA ASP A 194 -1.71 -1.21 30.00
C ASP A 194 -1.32 -0.55 28.68
N GLU A 195 -1.94 0.58 28.39
CA GLU A 195 -1.66 1.37 27.19
C GLU A 195 -0.53 2.39 27.40
N ARG A 196 -0.03 2.57 28.63
CA ARG A 196 1.00 3.60 28.93
C ARG A 196 2.27 3.42 28.08
N PRO A 197 2.79 2.20 27.85
CA PRO A 197 3.99 2.01 27.02
C PRO A 197 3.72 2.21 25.52
N LEU A 198 2.46 2.16 25.07
CA LEU A 198 2.13 2.03 23.65
C LEU A 198 2.69 3.20 22.82
N ALA A 199 2.45 4.44 23.24
CA ALA A 199 2.91 5.61 22.50
C ALA A 199 4.45 5.68 22.39
N TRP A 200 5.16 5.27 23.44
CA TRP A 200 6.63 5.21 23.44
C TRP A 200 7.16 4.11 22.53
N LEU A 201 6.55 2.93 22.57
CA LEU A 201 6.90 1.82 21.70
C LEU A 201 6.57 2.10 20.23
N GLU A 202 5.44 2.76 19.92
CA GLU A 202 5.10 3.20 18.57
C GLU A 202 6.15 4.18 18.02
N ALA A 203 6.53 5.21 18.80
CA ALA A 203 7.54 6.18 18.38
C ALA A 203 8.92 5.54 18.17
N SER A 204 9.27 4.58 19.03
CA SER A 204 10.49 3.80 18.91
C SER A 204 10.49 2.89 17.68
N HIS A 205 9.38 2.20 17.45
CA HIS A 205 9.14 1.36 16.29
C HIS A 205 9.28 2.15 15.00
N ASP A 206 8.61 3.30 14.90
CA ASP A 206 8.65 4.14 13.70
C ASP A 206 10.09 4.59 13.40
N SER A 207 10.83 5.04 14.42
CA SER A 207 12.23 5.43 14.24
C SER A 207 13.13 4.22 13.89
N TYR A 208 12.92 3.07 14.54
CA TYR A 208 13.67 1.85 14.27
C TYR A 208 13.50 1.38 12.82
N TYR A 209 12.27 1.36 12.30
CA TYR A 209 12.01 0.87 10.95
C TYR A 209 12.50 1.84 9.87
N VAL A 210 12.55 3.15 10.15
CA VAL A 210 13.26 4.08 9.25
C VAL A 210 14.74 3.73 9.17
N ALA A 211 15.41 3.49 10.30
CA ALA A 211 16.81 3.07 10.30
C ALA A 211 17.03 1.71 9.61
N PHE A 212 16.13 0.76 9.87
CA PHE A 212 16.19 -0.58 9.29
C PHE A 212 16.09 -0.52 7.76
N GLN A 213 15.10 0.22 7.23
CA GLN A 213 14.91 0.35 5.79
C GLN A 213 16.06 1.11 5.11
N LEU A 214 16.59 2.17 5.73
CA LEU A 214 17.78 2.86 5.20
C LEU A 214 18.99 1.94 5.06
N ALA A 215 19.19 1.04 6.02
CA ALA A 215 20.25 0.04 5.96
C ALA A 215 19.96 -1.05 4.90
N ASP A 216 18.70 -1.47 4.79
CA ASP A 216 18.24 -2.43 3.79
C ASP A 216 18.47 -1.90 2.36
N ASP A 217 18.03 -0.67 2.07
CA ASP A 217 18.25 -0.02 0.77
C ASP A 217 19.73 0.14 0.42
N LEU A 218 20.59 0.38 1.41
CA LEU A 218 22.04 0.42 1.20
C LEU A 218 22.61 -0.96 0.86
N ALA A 219 22.06 -2.03 1.42
CA ALA A 219 22.47 -3.40 1.10
C ALA A 219 21.95 -3.84 -0.27
N ASP A 220 20.72 -3.44 -0.58
CA ASP A 220 19.96 -3.88 -1.76
C ASP A 220 19.99 -2.88 -2.92
N TRP A 221 20.78 -1.80 -2.82
CA TRP A 221 20.87 -0.73 -3.83
C TRP A 221 21.01 -1.24 -5.28
N ARG A 222 21.72 -2.36 -5.46
CA ARG A 222 21.93 -2.96 -6.79
C ARG A 222 20.64 -3.59 -7.31
N ILE A 223 19.93 -4.33 -6.45
CA ILE A 223 18.67 -4.99 -6.79
C ILE A 223 17.61 -3.93 -7.09
N ASP A 224 17.51 -2.91 -6.24
CA ASP A 224 16.62 -1.75 -6.40
C ASP A 224 16.89 -1.06 -7.74
N TYR A 225 18.16 -0.75 -8.01
CA TYR A 225 18.57 -0.11 -9.25
C TYR A 225 18.20 -0.95 -10.47
N GLU A 226 18.52 -2.25 -10.49
CA GLU A 226 18.18 -3.14 -11.59
C GLU A 226 16.67 -3.20 -11.84
N ARG A 227 15.85 -3.14 -10.77
CA ARG A 227 14.37 -3.12 -10.84
C ARG A 227 13.76 -1.77 -11.22
N GLY A 228 14.53 -0.68 -11.20
CA GLY A 228 13.97 0.66 -11.39
C GLY A 228 13.22 1.20 -10.16
N HIS A 229 13.53 0.62 -9.00
CA HIS A 229 13.14 1.13 -7.71
C HIS A 229 14.23 2.08 -7.24
N TYR A 230 13.93 3.39 -7.19
CA TYR A 230 14.93 4.38 -6.79
C TYR A 230 14.77 4.68 -5.30
N SER A 231 15.32 3.79 -4.48
CA SER A 231 15.39 3.96 -3.02
C SER A 231 16.16 5.22 -2.62
N TYR A 232 16.03 5.65 -1.37
CA TYR A 232 16.68 6.87 -0.85
C TYR A 232 18.16 7.03 -1.24
N PRO A 233 19.06 6.03 -1.05
CA PRO A 233 20.47 6.19 -1.42
C PRO A 233 20.68 6.44 -2.93
N LEU A 234 19.94 5.74 -3.79
CA LEU A 234 20.04 5.92 -5.25
C LEU A 234 19.55 7.30 -5.68
N THR A 235 18.40 7.70 -5.15
CA THR A 235 17.81 9.02 -5.42
C THR A 235 18.76 10.13 -5.00
N LEU A 236 19.31 10.05 -3.79
CA LEU A 236 20.27 11.03 -3.28
C LEU A 236 21.51 11.15 -4.17
N ALA A 237 22.08 10.01 -4.56
CA ALA A 237 23.26 9.96 -5.41
C ALA A 237 23.01 10.55 -6.80
N PHE A 238 21.91 10.15 -7.46
CA PHE A 238 21.59 10.60 -8.81
C PHE A 238 21.23 12.08 -8.87
N LEU A 239 20.49 12.60 -7.88
CA LEU A 239 20.19 14.02 -7.82
C LEU A 239 21.45 14.87 -7.62
N ARG A 240 22.37 14.46 -6.74
CA ARG A 240 23.67 15.14 -6.56
C ARG A 240 24.54 15.12 -7.81
N ALA A 241 24.47 14.05 -8.58
CA ALA A 241 25.17 13.93 -9.85
C ALA A 241 24.52 14.71 -10.99
N GLY A 242 23.32 15.28 -10.80
CA GLY A 242 22.53 15.88 -11.88
C GLY A 242 22.04 14.85 -12.91
N TRP A 243 21.88 13.59 -12.51
CA TRP A 243 21.55 12.47 -13.40
C TRP A 243 20.05 12.25 -13.61
N GLN A 244 19.19 13.08 -13.04
CA GLN A 244 17.73 12.93 -13.14
C GLN A 244 17.26 12.73 -14.59
N ARG A 245 17.56 13.69 -15.48
CA ARG A 245 17.19 13.60 -16.90
C ARG A 245 17.75 12.36 -17.59
N ARG A 246 19.00 11.98 -17.27
CA ARG A 246 19.68 10.82 -17.86
C ARG A 246 18.96 9.52 -17.48
N VAL A 247 18.62 9.36 -16.21
CA VAL A 247 18.00 8.13 -15.69
C VAL A 247 16.54 8.03 -16.16
N GLU A 248 15.78 9.12 -16.10
CA GLU A 248 14.38 9.16 -16.49
C GLU A 248 14.17 9.06 -18.01
N SER A 249 15.16 9.48 -18.84
CA SER A 249 15.09 9.33 -20.31
C SER A 249 15.54 7.96 -20.83
N GLY A 250 15.73 6.97 -19.95
CA GLY A 250 16.21 5.63 -20.32
C GLY A 250 17.72 5.51 -20.54
N GLY A 251 18.49 6.59 -20.36
CA GLY A 251 19.96 6.61 -20.41
C GLY A 251 20.63 6.01 -19.17
N ARG A 252 20.08 4.89 -18.66
CA ARG A 252 20.43 4.30 -17.37
C ARG A 252 21.94 4.01 -17.27
N PRO A 253 22.66 4.54 -16.27
CA PRO A 253 24.06 4.21 -16.03
C PRO A 253 24.30 2.70 -15.88
N SER A 254 25.52 2.24 -16.14
CA SER A 254 25.91 0.87 -15.80
C SER A 254 25.98 0.69 -14.28
N VAL A 255 25.76 -0.53 -13.79
CA VAL A 255 25.89 -0.85 -12.35
C VAL A 255 27.25 -0.41 -11.76
N PRO A 256 28.40 -0.58 -12.45
CA PRO A 256 29.68 -0.05 -11.98
C PRO A 256 29.71 1.48 -11.84
N GLU A 257 29.11 2.24 -12.77
CA GLU A 257 29.02 3.70 -12.67
C GLU A 257 28.21 4.13 -11.44
N VAL A 258 27.12 3.42 -11.12
CA VAL A 258 26.31 3.69 -9.92
C VAL A 258 27.08 3.38 -8.65
N ALA A 259 27.81 2.26 -8.59
CA ALA A 259 28.65 1.92 -7.45
C ALA A 259 29.74 2.97 -7.20
N GLU A 260 30.45 3.39 -8.26
CA GLU A 260 31.46 4.44 -8.17
C GLU A 260 30.84 5.77 -7.70
N LEU A 261 29.64 6.10 -8.19
CA LEU A 261 28.93 7.30 -7.77
C LEU A 261 28.60 7.27 -6.27
N LEU A 262 28.03 6.17 -5.78
CA LEU A 262 27.70 5.98 -4.36
C LEU A 262 28.94 6.13 -3.47
N ALA A 263 30.06 5.55 -3.87
CA ALA A 263 31.33 5.64 -3.15
C ALA A 263 31.92 7.05 -3.16
N ARG A 264 31.98 7.71 -4.33
CA ARG A 264 32.65 9.00 -4.49
C ARG A 264 31.90 10.15 -3.82
N GLN A 265 30.58 10.06 -3.71
CA GLN A 265 29.70 11.12 -3.18
C GLN A 265 29.48 11.02 -1.66
N GLY A 266 30.08 10.04 -0.97
CA GLY A 266 29.89 9.83 0.47
C GLY A 266 28.45 9.47 0.84
N VAL A 267 27.66 8.95 -0.10
CA VAL A 267 26.23 8.64 0.12
C VAL A 267 26.09 7.51 1.14
N VAL A 268 26.97 6.52 1.10
CA VAL A 268 26.95 5.39 2.02
C VAL A 268 27.12 5.87 3.47
N GLU A 269 28.12 6.71 3.72
CA GLU A 269 28.42 7.26 5.04
C GLU A 269 27.30 8.15 5.55
N GLU A 270 26.69 8.96 4.67
CA GLU A 270 25.58 9.84 5.03
C GLU A 270 24.31 9.06 5.38
N VAL A 271 23.93 8.08 4.55
CA VAL A 271 22.75 7.24 4.79
C VAL A 271 22.94 6.40 6.05
N ARG A 272 24.16 5.88 6.27
CA ARG A 272 24.53 5.20 7.52
C ARG A 272 24.40 6.12 8.73
N ALA A 273 24.95 7.33 8.67
CA ALA A 273 24.83 8.30 9.76
C ALA A 273 23.37 8.66 10.05
N LEU A 274 22.55 8.81 9.01
CA LEU A 274 21.12 9.04 9.13
C LEU A 274 20.42 7.87 9.83
N ALA A 275 20.69 6.62 9.41
CA ALA A 275 20.13 5.43 10.03
C ALA A 275 20.51 5.30 11.52
N LEU A 276 21.77 5.57 11.86
CA LEU A 276 22.23 5.58 13.27
C LEU A 276 21.50 6.65 14.09
N GLY A 277 21.29 7.84 13.54
CA GLY A 277 20.51 8.89 14.19
C GLY A 277 19.05 8.50 14.45
N TYR A 278 18.45 7.68 13.58
CA TYR A 278 17.13 7.10 13.83
C TYR A 278 17.15 6.00 14.89
N LEU A 279 18.21 5.21 15.00
CA LEU A 279 18.37 4.26 16.12
C LEU A 279 18.57 4.97 17.46
N ASP A 280 19.25 6.12 17.49
CA ASP A 280 19.32 6.99 18.68
C ASP A 280 17.92 7.49 19.10
N ARG A 281 17.11 7.93 18.13
CA ARG A 281 15.70 8.30 18.39
C ARG A 281 14.88 7.12 18.89
N ALA A 282 15.08 5.94 18.30
CA ALA A 282 14.38 4.72 18.70
C ALA A 282 14.71 4.34 20.14
N ALA A 283 16.00 4.38 20.52
CA ALA A 283 16.45 4.13 21.88
C ALA A 283 15.88 5.17 22.86
N GLY A 284 16.03 6.46 22.54
CA GLY A 284 15.54 7.55 23.39
C GLY A 284 14.03 7.52 23.64
N ALA A 285 13.24 7.03 22.69
CA ALA A 285 11.80 6.86 22.86
C ALA A 285 11.43 5.81 23.92
N VAL A 286 12.30 4.83 24.20
CA VAL A 286 12.06 3.74 25.17
C VAL A 286 12.95 3.82 26.40
N ASP A 287 13.63 4.95 26.65
CA ASP A 287 14.45 5.17 27.86
C ASP A 287 13.65 5.01 29.17
N ARG A 288 12.33 5.20 29.10
CA ARG A 288 11.41 5.08 30.24
C ARG A 288 10.83 3.68 30.41
N ILE A 289 11.10 2.77 29.49
CA ILE A 289 10.63 1.40 29.52
C ILE A 289 11.76 0.51 30.04
N THR A 290 11.40 -0.54 30.77
CA THR A 290 12.37 -1.53 31.26
C THR A 290 13.19 -2.12 30.12
N ASP A 291 14.52 -2.12 30.26
CA ASP A 291 15.44 -2.72 29.29
C ASP A 291 15.03 -4.18 29.00
N GLY A 292 15.00 -4.54 27.73
CA GLY A 292 14.50 -5.84 27.30
C GLY A 292 14.91 -6.21 25.88
N SER A 293 14.18 -7.15 25.29
CA SER A 293 14.48 -7.67 23.94
C SER A 293 14.42 -6.59 22.87
N TRP A 294 13.53 -5.59 23.00
CA TRP A 294 13.44 -4.48 22.05
C TRP A 294 14.69 -3.58 22.07
N HIS A 295 15.19 -3.21 23.27
CA HIS A 295 16.46 -2.49 23.40
C HIS A 295 17.62 -3.29 22.82
N ALA A 296 17.64 -4.61 23.03
CA ALA A 296 18.64 -5.49 22.42
C ALA A 296 18.55 -5.48 20.89
N ALA A 297 17.34 -5.52 20.31
CA ALA A 297 17.13 -5.44 18.86
C ALA A 297 17.65 -4.11 18.28
N ILE A 298 17.42 -2.98 18.96
CA ILE A 298 17.98 -1.67 18.58
C ILE A 298 19.52 -1.72 18.61
N ARG A 299 20.13 -2.24 19.67
CA ARG A 299 21.59 -2.36 19.81
C ARG A 299 22.20 -3.27 18.74
N THR A 300 21.63 -4.44 18.51
CA THR A 300 22.12 -5.37 17.47
C THR A 300 21.99 -4.76 16.08
N THR A 301 20.91 -4.03 15.80
CA THR A 301 20.76 -3.33 14.52
C THR A 301 21.78 -2.22 14.37
N ARG A 302 22.06 -1.46 15.45
CA ARG A 302 23.15 -0.48 15.47
C ARG A 302 24.49 -1.14 15.16
N GLU A 303 24.85 -2.22 15.83
CA GLU A 303 26.10 -2.96 15.58
C GLU A 303 26.20 -3.45 14.14
N ARG A 304 25.09 -3.93 13.56
CA ARG A 304 25.03 -4.35 12.15
C ARG A 304 25.28 -3.18 11.20
N ILE A 305 24.64 -2.04 11.45
CA ILE A 305 24.81 -0.82 10.65
C ILE A 305 26.21 -0.25 10.83
N ASP A 306 26.78 -0.37 12.03
CA ASP A 306 28.12 0.10 12.33
C ASP A 306 29.23 -0.82 11.79
N GLY A 307 28.88 -2.07 11.52
CA GLY A 307 29.80 -3.06 11.00
C GLY A 307 30.30 -2.74 9.58
N PRO A 308 31.49 -3.25 9.21
CA PRO A 308 32.04 -3.09 7.86
C PRO A 308 31.24 -3.81 6.77
N ALA A 309 30.27 -4.64 7.16
CA ALA A 309 29.40 -5.37 6.25
C ALA A 309 28.35 -4.48 5.57
N LEU A 310 27.98 -3.35 6.18
CA LEU A 310 27.04 -2.41 5.59
C LEU A 310 27.80 -1.44 4.66
N GLY A 311 27.78 -1.75 3.36
CA GLY A 311 28.44 -0.96 2.33
C GLY A 311 28.33 -1.63 0.96
N LEU A 312 29.00 -1.09 -0.05
CA LEU A 312 28.96 -1.59 -1.44
C LEU A 312 29.56 -3.00 -1.63
N GLY A 313 29.92 -3.69 -0.54
CA GLY A 313 30.79 -4.85 -0.53
C GLY A 313 32.15 -4.56 -1.21
N PRO A 314 33.10 -5.49 -1.18
CA PRO A 314 34.11 -5.49 -2.23
C PRO A 314 33.32 -5.61 -3.55
N LEU A 315 33.55 -4.70 -4.50
CA LEU A 315 33.19 -4.89 -5.92
C LEU A 315 33.87 -6.14 -6.54
N ALA A 316 34.39 -7.06 -5.71
CA ALA A 316 34.99 -8.32 -6.05
C ALA A 316 34.04 -9.04 -6.99
N ARG A 317 34.44 -9.00 -8.27
CA ARG A 317 34.00 -9.83 -9.38
C ARG A 317 33.34 -11.09 -8.83
N GLN A 318 32.02 -11.13 -8.78
CA GLN A 318 31.34 -12.41 -8.74
C GLN A 318 31.86 -13.16 -9.99
N PRO A 319 32.59 -14.28 -9.84
CA PRO A 319 33.04 -15.04 -11.00
C PRO A 319 31.77 -15.43 -11.75
N GLY A 320 31.72 -15.06 -13.03
CA GLY A 320 30.51 -15.06 -13.84
C GLY A 320 29.49 -16.12 -13.45
N ALA A 321 28.45 -15.71 -12.71
CA ALA A 321 27.15 -16.28 -12.95
C ALA A 321 26.88 -15.94 -14.40
N ALA A 322 27.13 -16.91 -15.29
CA ALA A 322 26.83 -16.77 -16.70
C ALA A 322 25.40 -16.26 -16.75
N ALA A 323 25.24 -15.02 -17.23
CA ALA A 323 23.94 -14.52 -17.59
C ALA A 323 23.36 -15.60 -18.50
N ALA A 324 22.35 -16.32 -18.02
CA ALA A 324 21.53 -17.10 -18.91
C ALA A 324 21.17 -16.14 -20.05
N PRO A 325 21.42 -16.50 -21.33
CA PRO A 325 21.20 -15.58 -22.42
C PRO A 325 19.79 -15.04 -22.24
N LEU A 326 19.70 -13.72 -22.08
CA LEU A 326 18.44 -13.01 -22.21
C LEU A 326 17.95 -13.41 -23.59
N GLY A 327 17.04 -14.39 -23.62
CA GLY A 327 16.38 -14.81 -24.85
C GLY A 327 15.88 -13.55 -25.52
N ALA A 328 16.05 -13.47 -26.84
CA ALA A 328 15.49 -12.39 -27.63
C ALA A 328 14.07 -12.08 -27.12
N PRO A 329 13.71 -10.80 -26.92
CA PRO A 329 12.40 -10.44 -26.39
C PRO A 329 11.36 -11.21 -27.19
N ALA A 330 10.66 -12.13 -26.50
CA ALA A 330 9.59 -12.86 -27.13
C ALA A 330 8.63 -11.80 -27.67
N GLU A 331 8.36 -11.83 -28.98
CA GLU A 331 7.26 -11.05 -29.52
C GLU A 331 6.04 -11.31 -28.64
N PRO A 332 5.29 -10.27 -28.23
CA PRO A 332 4.21 -10.43 -27.29
C PRO A 332 3.16 -11.34 -27.90
N ALA A 333 3.19 -12.62 -27.51
CA ALA A 333 2.14 -13.56 -27.80
C ALA A 333 0.86 -12.96 -27.23
N GLY A 334 -0.06 -12.60 -28.12
CA GLY A 334 -1.33 -11.96 -27.79
C GLY A 334 -1.99 -12.64 -26.61
N TRP A 335 -1.89 -12.00 -25.45
CA TRP A 335 -2.43 -12.48 -24.21
C TRP A 335 -3.95 -12.32 -24.25
N ARG A 336 -4.65 -13.44 -24.34
CA ARG A 336 -6.10 -13.54 -24.07
C ARG A 336 -6.27 -14.05 -22.63
N GLY A 337 -6.01 -13.19 -21.66
CA GLY A 337 -6.27 -13.48 -20.25
C GLY A 337 -7.76 -13.44 -19.93
N ASP A 338 -8.25 -14.39 -19.13
CA ASP A 338 -9.62 -14.41 -18.61
C ASP A 338 -9.83 -13.21 -17.64
N PRO A 339 -10.80 -12.32 -17.87
CA PRO A 339 -10.95 -11.05 -17.13
C PRO A 339 -11.47 -11.19 -15.69
N ARG A 340 -11.62 -12.41 -15.16
CA ARG A 340 -12.37 -12.68 -13.93
C ARG A 340 -11.58 -12.61 -12.63
N THR A 341 -10.35 -12.11 -12.65
CA THR A 341 -9.50 -12.05 -11.45
C THR A 341 -8.94 -10.66 -11.25
N LEU A 342 -9.69 -9.83 -10.51
CA LEU A 342 -9.23 -9.04 -9.36
C LEU A 342 -10.32 -8.06 -8.93
N ALA A 343 -11.01 -8.37 -7.83
CA ALA A 343 -11.81 -7.41 -7.10
C ALA A 343 -11.10 -7.12 -5.78
N THR A 344 -10.56 -5.91 -5.64
CA THR A 344 -10.10 -5.36 -4.37
C THR A 344 -11.28 -5.31 -3.39
N PRO A 345 -11.14 -5.71 -2.11
CA PRO A 345 -12.26 -5.65 -1.18
C PRO A 345 -12.62 -4.18 -0.89
N VAL A 346 -13.70 -3.72 -1.51
CA VAL A 346 -14.38 -2.46 -1.20
C VAL A 346 -15.01 -2.58 0.20
N ALA A 347 -14.69 -1.66 1.10
CA ALA A 347 -15.32 -1.60 2.43
C ALA A 347 -16.86 -1.49 2.30
N PRO A 348 -17.67 -2.17 3.13
CA PRO A 348 -19.14 -2.15 3.00
C PRO A 348 -19.76 -0.75 3.02
N SER A 349 -19.14 0.21 3.72
CA SER A 349 -19.55 1.62 3.76
C SER A 349 -19.38 2.34 2.42
N TRP A 350 -18.60 1.80 1.49
CA TRP A 350 -18.28 2.40 0.18
C TRP A 350 -19.30 2.02 -0.89
N ARG A 351 -20.02 0.91 -0.71
CA ARG A 351 -20.94 0.34 -1.72
C ARG A 351 -22.05 1.31 -2.20
N PRO A 352 -22.66 2.17 -1.36
CA PRO A 352 -23.62 3.17 -1.85
C PRO A 352 -22.99 4.28 -2.72
N TRP A 353 -21.68 4.49 -2.60
CA TRP A 353 -20.93 5.59 -3.23
C TRP A 353 -20.19 5.13 -4.49
N LEU A 354 -19.87 3.84 -4.56
CA LEU A 354 -19.44 3.13 -5.76
C LEU A 354 -20.61 2.53 -6.54
N ASP A 355 -21.87 2.89 -6.23
CA ASP A 355 -23.00 2.49 -7.07
C ASP A 355 -22.84 3.17 -8.42
N ALA A 356 -22.24 2.43 -9.35
CA ALA A 356 -21.98 2.87 -10.70
C ALA A 356 -23.26 3.38 -11.35
N ARG A 357 -24.44 2.86 -11.03
CA ARG A 357 -25.71 3.28 -11.66
C ARG A 357 -26.19 4.66 -11.23
N ARG A 358 -25.50 5.31 -10.30
CA ARG A 358 -25.90 6.61 -9.77
C ARG A 358 -25.47 7.72 -10.72
N VAL A 359 -26.45 8.25 -11.46
CA VAL A 359 -26.29 9.48 -12.23
C VAL A 359 -25.94 10.62 -11.27
N PRO A 360 -24.91 11.46 -11.55
CA PRO A 360 -24.66 12.67 -10.77
C PRO A 360 -25.96 13.43 -10.59
N ARG A 361 -26.27 13.81 -9.36
CA ARG A 361 -27.48 14.57 -9.07
C ARG A 361 -27.25 15.99 -9.54
N ALA A 362 -27.22 16.26 -10.84
CA ALA A 362 -27.21 17.62 -11.34
C ALA A 362 -28.61 18.19 -11.00
N PRO A 363 -28.76 18.97 -9.91
CA PRO A 363 -30.09 19.27 -9.41
C PRO A 363 -30.79 20.32 -10.27
N ARG A 364 -30.04 20.99 -11.17
CA ARG A 364 -30.53 22.09 -12.01
C ARG A 364 -30.12 21.92 -13.47
N PRO A 365 -31.09 21.92 -14.41
CA PRO A 365 -30.81 21.82 -15.85
C PRO A 365 -29.86 22.90 -16.38
N ALA A 366 -29.92 24.11 -15.84
CA ALA A 366 -29.07 25.23 -16.29
C ALA A 366 -27.57 25.00 -16.00
N LEU A 367 -27.24 24.42 -14.83
CA LEU A 367 -25.85 24.08 -14.48
C LEU A 367 -25.32 23.00 -15.43
N LEU A 368 -26.11 21.95 -15.65
CA LEU A 368 -25.73 20.85 -16.53
C LEU A 368 -25.56 21.32 -17.97
N ALA A 369 -26.47 22.15 -18.48
CA ALA A 369 -26.38 22.70 -19.83
C ALA A 369 -25.07 23.48 -20.05
N GLU A 370 -24.63 24.27 -19.07
CA GLU A 370 -23.37 25.00 -19.17
C GLU A 370 -22.14 24.09 -19.12
N GLN A 371 -22.18 23.07 -18.27
CA GLN A 371 -21.11 22.07 -18.22
C GLN A 371 -21.00 21.29 -19.54
N LEU A 372 -22.14 20.84 -20.08
CA LEU A 372 -22.19 20.15 -21.37
C LEU A 372 -21.69 21.03 -22.51
N ARG A 373 -22.09 22.31 -22.57
CA ARG A 373 -21.54 23.26 -23.55
C ARG A 373 -20.01 23.35 -23.49
N THR A 374 -19.44 23.36 -22.28
CA THR A 374 -17.99 23.42 -22.09
C THR A 374 -17.30 22.13 -22.54
N LEU A 375 -17.90 20.97 -22.23
CA LEU A 375 -17.39 19.67 -22.64
C LEU A 375 -17.50 19.44 -24.15
N ASP A 376 -18.61 19.85 -24.78
CA ASP A 376 -18.84 19.73 -26.22
C ASP A 376 -17.85 20.59 -27.04
N ALA A 377 -17.35 21.67 -26.44
CA ALA A 377 -16.32 22.52 -27.04
C ALA A 377 -14.89 21.99 -26.81
N ALA A 378 -14.70 20.98 -25.95
CA ALA A 378 -13.39 20.44 -25.65
C ALA A 378 -12.94 19.43 -26.73
N SER A 379 -11.63 19.41 -27.00
CA SER A 379 -11.03 18.34 -27.81
C SER A 379 -11.22 16.98 -27.13
N PRO A 380 -11.31 15.87 -27.88
CA PRO A 380 -11.37 14.54 -27.28
C PRO A 380 -10.18 14.30 -26.35
N ALA A 381 -10.46 13.90 -25.11
CA ALA A 381 -9.43 13.52 -24.15
C ALA A 381 -8.73 12.22 -24.60
N ARG A 382 -7.41 12.19 -24.43
CA ARG A 382 -6.52 11.05 -24.74
C ARG A 382 -6.04 10.33 -23.49
N THR A 383 -6.11 10.99 -22.34
CA THR A 383 -5.81 10.40 -21.03
C THR A 383 -6.91 10.70 -20.01
N THR A 384 -6.93 9.94 -18.92
CA THR A 384 -7.81 10.17 -17.77
C THR A 384 -7.57 11.55 -17.17
N GLY A 385 -6.31 12.00 -17.10
CA GLY A 385 -5.97 13.35 -16.64
C GLY A 385 -6.60 14.44 -17.49
N GLU A 386 -6.52 14.32 -18.82
CA GLU A 386 -7.16 15.27 -19.74
C GLU A 386 -8.68 15.31 -19.55
N ALA A 387 -9.32 14.14 -19.42
CA ALA A 387 -10.76 14.05 -19.20
C ALA A 387 -11.17 14.73 -17.87
N LEU A 388 -10.40 14.52 -16.80
CA LEU A 388 -10.66 15.16 -15.51
C LEU A 388 -10.44 16.68 -15.55
N CYS A 389 -9.43 17.16 -16.28
CA CYS A 389 -9.24 18.59 -16.53
C CYS A 389 -10.46 19.20 -17.23
N GLN A 390 -10.97 18.54 -18.26
CA GLN A 390 -12.16 19.00 -18.99
C GLN A 390 -13.40 19.07 -18.09
N VAL A 391 -13.61 18.05 -17.25
CA VAL A 391 -14.68 18.05 -16.24
C VAL A 391 -14.50 19.20 -15.25
N GLY A 392 -13.29 19.44 -14.78
CA GLY A 392 -12.95 20.55 -13.89
C GLY A 392 -13.24 21.92 -14.51
N LEU A 393 -12.86 22.10 -15.78
CA LEU A 393 -13.09 23.33 -16.54
C LEU A 393 -14.59 23.57 -16.75
N ALA A 394 -15.36 22.52 -17.05
CA ALA A 394 -16.81 22.58 -17.15
C ALA A 394 -17.46 23.00 -15.82
N ILE A 395 -16.99 22.44 -14.70
CA ILE A 395 -17.46 22.82 -13.36
C ILE A 395 -17.12 24.29 -13.08
N ALA A 396 -15.89 24.73 -13.36
CA ALA A 396 -15.47 26.12 -13.19
C ALA A 396 -16.28 27.11 -14.05
N ALA A 397 -16.58 26.76 -15.30
CA ALA A 397 -17.43 27.54 -16.19
C ALA A 397 -18.84 27.71 -15.60
N SER A 398 -19.45 26.61 -15.16
CA SER A 398 -20.77 26.65 -14.52
C SER A 398 -20.80 27.50 -13.24
N ARG A 399 -19.73 27.47 -12.43
CA ARG A 399 -19.60 28.32 -11.23
C ARG A 399 -19.52 29.81 -11.57
N ARG A 400 -18.85 30.15 -12.67
CA ARG A 400 -18.77 31.54 -13.15
C ARG A 400 -20.11 32.02 -13.69
N ALA A 401 -20.81 31.19 -14.44
CA ALA A 401 -22.11 31.52 -15.02
C ALA A 401 -23.22 31.61 -13.96
N PHE A 402 -23.13 30.82 -12.89
CA PHE A 402 -24.17 30.74 -11.87
C PHE A 402 -23.60 30.77 -10.44
N PRO A 403 -22.99 31.90 -10.01
CA PRO A 403 -22.27 32.01 -8.75
C PRO A 403 -23.15 31.89 -7.50
N GLN A 404 -24.48 32.00 -7.63
CA GLN A 404 -25.44 31.85 -6.54
C GLN A 404 -25.61 30.39 -6.06
N HIS A 405 -25.04 29.41 -6.76
CA HIS A 405 -25.15 27.99 -6.41
C HIS A 405 -23.94 27.51 -5.62
N GLY A 406 -24.20 26.60 -4.67
CA GLY A 406 -23.15 26.00 -3.85
C GLY A 406 -22.31 24.99 -4.62
N LEU A 407 -21.09 24.69 -4.14
CA LEU A 407 -20.19 23.72 -4.80
C LEU A 407 -20.83 22.34 -4.95
N THR A 408 -21.60 21.90 -3.95
CA THR A 408 -22.37 20.64 -3.97
C THR A 408 -23.33 20.57 -5.16
N GLU A 409 -24.00 21.66 -5.53
CA GLU A 409 -24.88 21.73 -6.70
C GLU A 409 -24.09 21.63 -8.01
N HIS A 410 -22.93 22.28 -8.09
CA HIS A 410 -22.06 22.21 -9.27
C HIS A 410 -21.43 20.84 -9.46
N LEU A 411 -21.04 20.17 -8.37
CA LEU A 411 -20.49 18.81 -8.39
C LEU A 411 -21.58 17.75 -8.55
N GLY A 412 -22.83 18.06 -8.21
CA GLY A 412 -23.93 17.10 -8.20
C GLY A 412 -23.80 16.07 -7.08
N VAL A 413 -23.26 16.49 -5.93
CA VAL A 413 -23.03 15.70 -4.72
C VAL A 413 -23.75 16.34 -3.53
N SER A 414 -24.06 15.57 -2.50
CA SER A 414 -24.59 16.07 -1.23
C SER A 414 -23.49 16.70 -0.35
N ALA A 415 -23.87 17.42 0.69
CA ALA A 415 -22.90 17.99 1.64
C ALA A 415 -22.05 16.89 2.31
N ALA A 416 -22.67 15.81 2.79
CA ALA A 416 -21.96 14.68 3.40
C ALA A 416 -20.98 14.00 2.42
N GLU A 417 -21.28 13.99 1.12
CA GLU A 417 -20.36 13.48 0.11
C GLU A 417 -19.17 14.39 -0.10
N LEU A 418 -19.40 15.70 -0.16
CA LEU A 418 -18.32 16.67 -0.27
C LEU A 418 -17.41 16.59 0.97
N ASP A 419 -17.98 16.54 2.17
CA ASP A 419 -17.22 16.38 3.42
C ASP A 419 -16.36 15.10 3.40
N TRP A 420 -16.91 13.99 2.88
CA TRP A 420 -16.16 12.74 2.73
C TRP A 420 -15.02 12.87 1.71
N LEU A 421 -15.31 13.45 0.55
CA LEU A 421 -14.32 13.69 -0.51
C LEU A 421 -13.18 14.60 -0.03
N ASP A 422 -13.50 15.60 0.79
CA ASP A 422 -12.53 16.50 1.43
C ASP A 422 -11.68 15.75 2.47
N GLN A 423 -12.29 14.91 3.31
CA GLN A 423 -11.55 14.11 4.30
C GLN A 423 -10.60 13.09 3.68
N HIS A 424 -10.94 12.56 2.50
CA HIS A 424 -10.16 11.52 1.81
C HIS A 424 -9.35 12.07 0.63
N SER A 425 -9.25 13.39 0.53
CA SER A 425 -8.58 14.07 -0.59
C SER A 425 -7.14 13.60 -0.84
N PRO A 426 -6.29 13.36 0.20
CA PRO A 426 -4.92 12.89 -0.04
C PRO A 426 -4.84 11.51 -0.69
N TRP A 427 -5.76 10.61 -0.33
CA TRP A 427 -5.84 9.28 -0.92
C TRP A 427 -6.36 9.33 -2.36
N LEU A 428 -7.38 10.16 -2.60
CA LEU A 428 -7.92 10.40 -3.95
C LEU A 428 -6.86 11.00 -4.88
N ASP A 429 -6.01 11.90 -4.37
CA ASP A 429 -4.90 12.48 -5.13
C ASP A 429 -3.84 11.42 -5.49
N GLY A 430 -3.59 10.48 -4.58
CA GLY A 430 -2.74 9.30 -4.84
C GLY A 430 -3.29 8.40 -5.95
N LEU A 431 -4.58 8.05 -5.87
CA LEU A 431 -5.25 7.28 -6.93
C LEU A 431 -5.20 8.01 -8.28
N LEU A 432 -5.44 9.32 -8.27
CA LEU A 432 -5.42 10.12 -9.48
C LEU A 432 -4.03 10.08 -10.12
N THR A 433 -2.97 10.27 -9.33
CA THR A 433 -1.58 10.26 -9.80
C THR A 433 -1.22 8.97 -10.53
N LEU A 434 -1.69 7.82 -10.04
CA LEU A 434 -1.45 6.52 -10.68
C LEU A 434 -2.16 6.34 -12.03
N GLY A 435 -3.27 7.06 -12.26
CA GLY A 435 -4.13 6.88 -13.43
C GLY A 435 -4.08 8.00 -14.46
N LEU A 436 -3.32 9.09 -14.25
CA LEU A 436 -3.40 10.30 -15.09
C LEU A 436 -3.10 10.04 -16.57
N ASP A 437 -2.16 9.15 -16.87
CA ASP A 437 -1.69 8.86 -18.23
C ASP A 437 -2.42 7.68 -18.89
N GLU A 438 -3.25 6.96 -18.14
CA GLU A 438 -4.07 5.88 -18.68
C GLU A 438 -5.11 6.44 -19.67
N PRO A 439 -5.45 5.71 -20.74
CA PRO A 439 -6.48 6.13 -21.67
C PRO A 439 -7.78 6.41 -20.90
N PRO A 440 -8.55 7.45 -21.27
CA PRO A 440 -9.78 7.78 -20.61
C PRO A 440 -10.75 6.69 -21.02
N GLU A 441 -10.96 5.72 -20.13
CA GLU A 441 -12.08 4.82 -20.26
C GLU A 441 -13.28 5.56 -19.67
N PRO A 442 -14.14 6.20 -20.50
CA PRO A 442 -15.29 6.91 -19.97
C PRO A 442 -16.15 5.92 -19.21
N TRP A 443 -16.51 6.31 -17.98
CA TRP A 443 -17.53 5.59 -17.24
C TRP A 443 -18.82 5.56 -18.09
N HIS A 444 -19.30 4.36 -18.41
CA HIS A 444 -20.45 4.16 -19.28
C HIS A 444 -21.48 3.29 -18.57
N PRO A 445 -22.68 3.81 -18.22
CA PRO A 445 -23.68 3.06 -17.45
C PRO A 445 -24.19 1.82 -18.19
N ASP A 446 -24.24 1.91 -19.52
CA ASP A 446 -24.90 0.92 -20.38
C ASP A 446 -23.93 0.02 -21.16
N ARG A 447 -22.61 0.18 -20.99
CA ARG A 447 -21.66 -0.85 -21.42
C ARG A 447 -21.39 -1.74 -20.21
N PRO A 448 -22.10 -2.88 -20.04
CA PRO A 448 -21.50 -3.95 -19.26
C PRO A 448 -20.13 -4.16 -19.88
N GLY A 449 -19.06 -4.00 -19.08
CA GLY A 449 -17.70 -4.05 -19.57
C GLY A 449 -17.58 -5.22 -20.54
N THR A 450 -17.12 -4.95 -21.75
CA THR A 450 -16.71 -6.01 -22.67
C THR A 450 -15.90 -7.00 -21.84
N PRO A 451 -16.14 -8.32 -21.89
CA PRO A 451 -15.37 -9.26 -21.11
C PRO A 451 -13.87 -9.05 -21.40
N GLY A 452 -13.14 -8.39 -20.49
CA GLY A 452 -11.75 -7.97 -20.71
C GLY A 452 -11.44 -6.53 -20.36
N THR A 453 -12.41 -5.63 -20.39
CA THR A 453 -12.23 -4.22 -20.06
C THR A 453 -12.70 -3.97 -18.63
N VAL A 454 -11.80 -3.50 -17.77
CA VAL A 454 -12.15 -3.08 -16.40
C VAL A 454 -13.11 -1.89 -16.55
N PRO A 455 -14.24 -1.82 -15.82
CA PRO A 455 -15.07 -0.62 -15.86
C PRO A 455 -14.22 0.57 -15.41
N GLY A 456 -14.23 1.69 -16.15
CA GLY A 456 -13.45 2.89 -15.84
C GLY A 456 -13.46 3.21 -14.33
N TRP A 457 -12.28 3.41 -13.76
CA TRP A 457 -12.02 3.23 -12.32
C TRP A 457 -12.59 4.32 -11.41
N VAL A 458 -13.08 5.43 -11.96
CA VAL A 458 -13.48 6.60 -11.16
C VAL A 458 -15.00 6.79 -11.20
N PRO A 459 -15.69 6.64 -10.05
CA PRO A 459 -17.11 6.97 -9.95
C PRO A 459 -17.38 8.42 -10.40
N PRO A 460 -18.49 8.72 -11.09
CA PRO A 460 -18.75 10.05 -11.64
C PRO A 460 -18.64 11.21 -10.63
N ALA A 461 -19.10 11.00 -9.38
CA ALA A 461 -18.99 12.00 -8.32
C ALA A 461 -17.53 12.28 -7.92
N VAL A 462 -16.72 11.22 -7.80
CA VAL A 462 -15.29 11.31 -7.49
C VAL A 462 -14.54 12.01 -8.62
N GLY A 463 -14.83 11.65 -9.88
CA GLY A 463 -14.18 12.27 -11.04
C GLY A 463 -14.51 13.76 -11.16
N ARG A 464 -15.75 14.17 -10.86
CA ARG A 464 -16.16 15.57 -10.83
C ARG A 464 -15.45 16.36 -9.73
N TYR A 465 -15.34 15.78 -8.54
CA TYR A 465 -14.60 16.40 -7.43
C TYR A 465 -13.10 16.53 -7.74
N LEU A 466 -12.47 15.47 -8.23
CA LEU A 466 -11.06 15.46 -8.64
C LEU A 466 -10.79 16.49 -9.74
N GLY A 467 -11.61 16.51 -10.79
CA GLY A 467 -11.50 17.51 -11.86
C GLY A 467 -11.66 18.93 -11.33
N HIS A 468 -12.65 19.17 -10.44
CA HIS A 468 -12.82 20.46 -9.80
C HIS A 468 -11.59 20.89 -9.00
N ARG A 469 -11.04 20.01 -8.15
CA ARG A 469 -9.86 20.31 -7.35
C ARG A 469 -8.65 20.63 -8.20
N LEU A 470 -8.39 19.82 -9.23
CA LEU A 470 -7.29 20.00 -10.18
C LEU A 470 -7.34 21.42 -10.77
N VAL A 471 -8.49 21.85 -11.30
CA VAL A 471 -8.63 23.19 -11.89
C VAL A 471 -8.60 24.30 -10.84
N ALA A 472 -9.22 24.09 -9.67
CA ALA A 472 -9.29 25.10 -8.61
C ALA A 472 -7.92 25.41 -7.99
N GLN A 473 -7.07 24.38 -7.87
CA GLN A 473 -5.71 24.51 -7.37
C GLN A 473 -4.85 25.34 -8.32
N CYS A 474 -4.83 24.97 -9.61
CA CYS A 474 -4.08 25.74 -10.61
C CYS A 474 -4.58 27.18 -10.72
N ALA A 475 -5.89 27.42 -10.65
CA ALA A 475 -6.47 28.75 -10.79
C ALA A 475 -6.01 29.76 -9.73
N GLN A 476 -5.46 29.31 -8.59
CA GLN A 476 -4.86 30.20 -7.58
C GLN A 476 -3.51 30.80 -8.04
N GLU A 477 -2.83 30.14 -8.98
CA GLU A 477 -1.49 30.54 -9.43
C GLU A 477 -1.51 31.42 -10.69
N TYR A 478 -2.62 31.39 -11.44
CA TYR A 478 -2.75 32.17 -12.66
C TYR A 478 -3.34 33.57 -12.41
N PRO A 479 -2.87 34.62 -13.13
CA PRO A 479 -3.47 35.94 -13.06
C PRO A 479 -4.97 35.91 -13.38
N PRO A 480 -5.78 36.77 -12.74
CA PRO A 480 -7.20 36.90 -13.05
C PRO A 480 -7.42 37.12 -14.56
N GLY A 481 -8.15 36.22 -15.21
CA GLY A 481 -8.45 36.28 -16.64
C GLY A 481 -7.55 35.43 -17.55
N ALA A 482 -6.45 34.86 -17.03
CA ALA A 482 -5.68 33.85 -17.76
C ALA A 482 -6.39 32.48 -17.66
N ALA A 483 -6.62 31.83 -18.81
CA ALA A 483 -7.13 30.46 -18.86
C ALA A 483 -5.93 29.50 -18.99
N PRO A 484 -5.66 28.65 -17.98
CA PRO A 484 -4.57 27.68 -18.08
C PRO A 484 -4.87 26.66 -19.18
N THR A 485 -3.83 26.26 -19.92
CA THR A 485 -3.94 25.15 -20.88
C THR A 485 -4.03 23.82 -20.12
N MET A 486 -4.60 22.80 -20.76
CA MET A 486 -4.71 21.46 -20.16
C MET A 486 -3.35 20.88 -19.76
N ASP A 487 -2.32 21.06 -20.60
CA ASP A 487 -0.94 20.67 -20.29
C ASP A 487 -0.39 21.40 -19.06
N ALA A 488 -0.76 22.67 -18.88
CA ALA A 488 -0.32 23.45 -17.74
C ALA A 488 -1.02 22.98 -16.46
N LEU A 489 -2.32 22.69 -16.52
CA LEU A 489 -3.09 22.11 -15.42
C LEU A 489 -2.52 20.77 -14.96
N LEU A 490 -2.24 19.85 -15.89
CA LEU A 490 -1.69 18.54 -15.56
C LEU A 490 -0.27 18.62 -15.02
N ARG A 491 0.57 19.49 -15.59
CA ARG A 491 1.93 19.72 -15.11
C ARG A 491 1.94 20.29 -13.70
N ASP A 492 1.06 21.26 -13.45
CA ASP A 492 0.94 21.91 -12.15
C ASP A 492 0.40 20.95 -11.08
N TYR A 493 -0.65 20.21 -11.42
CA TYR A 493 -1.16 19.13 -10.56
C TYR A 493 -0.08 18.10 -10.24
N ARG A 494 0.70 17.65 -11.23
CA ARG A 494 1.84 16.75 -10.99
C ARG A 494 2.94 17.36 -10.13
N ALA A 495 3.11 18.68 -10.12
CA ALA A 495 4.07 19.32 -9.24
C ALA A 495 3.56 19.35 -7.79
N HIS A 496 2.26 19.59 -7.60
CA HIS A 496 1.67 19.87 -6.29
C HIS A 496 0.99 18.70 -5.57
N SER A 497 0.43 17.73 -6.28
CA SER A 497 -0.18 16.50 -5.69
C SER A 497 0.87 15.53 -5.15
N VAL A 498 2.08 15.77 -5.64
CA VAL A 498 3.34 15.10 -5.40
C VAL A 498 3.94 15.70 -4.11
N ALA A 499 3.93 17.03 -3.94
CA ALA A 499 4.32 17.71 -2.69
C ALA A 499 3.40 17.35 -1.50
#